data_AF-A0A9D9L1K6-F1
#
_entry.id   AF-A0A9D9L1K6-F1
#
_cell.length_a   1.000
_cell.length_b   1.000
_cell.length_c   1.000
_cell.angle_alpha   90.00
_cell.angle_beta   90.00
_cell.angle_gamma   90.00
#
_symmetry.space_group_name_H-M   'P 1'
#
loop_
_entity.id
_entity.type
_entity.pdbx_description
1 polymer ?
#
loop_
_entity_poly.entity_id
_entity_poly.type
_entity_poly.pdbx_seq_one_letter_code
_entity_poly.pdbx_strand_id
1 'polypeptide(L)'
;RGVSYFYSAYVMYTGDEYEDSHKFRMELQYNQNGETKYQLITAKDIQKDKWTRITGTYILPENAADVAFYLQTDNVEEGDEVTVNDLLSFYTDSVIICETSVTHKETAVKVLIILCAATAAVLLLRALFLLIAKRQRKKKEVLKSIAKDAMTQCYNRNAYEKRIEELTADPEKCKGLWFALCDVNFLKYINDNLGHEKGDEAITRCGRLLMAVVGENGDVYRTGGDEFVCITTKSMQEQIREALAKEAEEDKGYPFAVASGFAAYNPEKDGDTPDINAITERSDKEMYANKQEIKAKNTEYSRK
;
A
#
# COMPACT_ATOMS: atom_id res chain seq x y z
N ARG A 1 -10.48 50.50 -25.44
CA ARG A 1 -9.51 50.15 -24.37
C ARG A 1 -8.24 49.67 -25.07
N GLY A 2 -7.05 50.13 -24.66
CA GLY A 2 -5.79 49.74 -25.30
C GLY A 2 -5.44 48.25 -25.15
N VAL A 3 -4.44 47.79 -25.91
CA VAL A 3 -3.95 46.41 -25.90
C VAL A 3 -2.63 46.35 -25.12
N SER A 4 -2.51 45.43 -24.18
CA SER A 4 -1.30 45.24 -23.37
C SER A 4 -0.28 44.39 -24.11
N TYR A 5 0.93 44.91 -24.26
CA TYR A 5 2.06 44.21 -24.87
C TYR A 5 3.19 44.01 -23.86
N PHE A 6 3.77 42.82 -23.88
CA PHE A 6 5.02 42.49 -23.19
C PHE A 6 6.20 42.69 -24.15
N TYR A 7 7.19 43.44 -23.69
CA TYR A 7 8.42 43.76 -24.41
C TYR A 7 9.59 43.13 -23.68
N SER A 8 10.50 42.52 -24.41
CA SER A 8 11.70 41.89 -23.88
C SER A 8 12.81 41.93 -24.90
N ALA A 9 14.04 42.21 -24.47
CA ALA A 9 15.25 42.06 -25.26
C ALA A 9 16.40 41.68 -24.35
N TYR A 10 17.38 40.97 -24.89
CA TYR A 10 18.70 40.89 -24.29
C TYR A 10 19.58 41.98 -24.91
N VAL A 11 20.38 42.62 -24.07
CA VAL A 11 21.27 43.71 -24.47
C VAL A 11 22.64 43.48 -23.85
N MET A 12 23.68 43.79 -24.62
CA MET A 12 25.06 43.76 -24.17
C MET A 12 25.85 44.82 -24.92
N TYR A 13 26.75 45.50 -24.24
CA TYR A 13 27.74 46.38 -24.86
C TYR A 13 29.13 46.00 -24.38
N THR A 14 30.12 46.31 -25.19
CA THR A 14 31.52 45.89 -25.03
C THR A 14 32.43 47.01 -25.50
N GLY A 15 33.57 47.24 -24.87
CA GLY A 15 34.56 48.22 -25.32
C GLY A 15 35.35 48.85 -24.17
N ASP A 16 36.65 49.04 -24.37
CA ASP A 16 37.57 49.48 -23.31
C ASP A 16 37.37 50.96 -22.93
N GLU A 17 36.81 51.76 -23.84
CA GLU A 17 36.55 53.19 -23.67
C GLU A 17 35.22 53.52 -22.95
N TYR A 18 34.39 52.50 -22.70
CA TYR A 18 33.06 52.67 -22.11
C TYR A 18 33.03 52.38 -20.60
N GLU A 19 32.14 53.07 -19.90
CA GLU A 19 31.86 52.81 -18.48
C GLU A 19 31.40 51.35 -18.22
N ASP A 20 31.71 50.86 -17.01
CA ASP A 20 31.38 49.49 -16.60
C ASP A 20 29.87 49.24 -16.43
N SER A 21 29.07 50.30 -16.39
CA SER A 21 27.60 50.23 -16.38
C SER A 21 26.99 51.35 -17.22
N HIS A 22 25.97 51.01 -18.00
CA HIS A 22 25.18 51.98 -18.77
C HIS A 22 23.69 51.75 -18.59
N LYS A 23 22.92 52.84 -18.51
CA LYS A 23 21.47 52.75 -18.42
C LYS A 23 20.88 52.61 -19.82
N PHE A 24 20.14 51.53 -20.02
CA PHE A 24 19.37 51.29 -21.23
C PHE A 24 17.88 51.52 -20.96
N ARG A 25 17.20 52.13 -21.93
CA ARG A 25 15.77 52.43 -21.91
C ARG A 25 15.09 51.73 -23.07
N MET A 26 13.96 51.10 -22.77
CA MET A 26 12.99 50.66 -23.77
C MET A 26 11.90 51.71 -23.88
N GLU A 27 11.73 52.27 -25.06
CA GLU A 27 10.77 53.33 -25.33
C GLU A 27 9.85 52.97 -26.51
N LEU A 28 8.67 53.57 -26.49
CA LEU A 28 7.69 53.44 -27.55
C LEU A 28 7.35 54.82 -28.08
N GLN A 29 7.48 54.99 -29.38
CA GLN A 29 6.89 56.10 -30.11
C GLN A 29 5.62 55.64 -30.79
N TYR A 30 4.56 56.45 -30.76
CA TYR A 30 3.39 56.24 -31.59
C TYR A 30 2.67 57.56 -31.85
N ASN A 31 1.94 57.62 -32.96
CA ASN A 31 1.05 58.73 -33.28
C ASN A 31 -0.35 58.47 -32.69
N GLN A 32 -0.91 59.46 -32.00
CA GLN A 32 -2.26 59.40 -31.45
C GLN A 32 -2.94 60.74 -31.65
N ASN A 33 -4.11 60.75 -32.32
CA ASN A 33 -4.90 61.95 -32.59
C ASN A 33 -4.10 63.07 -33.31
N GLY A 34 -3.15 62.70 -34.18
CA GLY A 34 -2.29 63.64 -34.90
C GLY A 34 -1.05 64.12 -34.14
N GLU A 35 -0.83 63.67 -32.90
CA GLU A 35 0.36 63.99 -32.10
C GLU A 35 1.26 62.78 -31.93
N THR A 36 2.57 62.96 -32.10
CA THR A 36 3.57 61.94 -31.75
C THR A 36 3.78 61.91 -30.24
N LYS A 37 3.65 60.72 -29.65
CA LYS A 37 3.88 60.45 -28.22
C LYS A 37 5.09 59.54 -28.05
N TYR A 38 5.88 59.81 -27.02
CA TYR A 38 6.98 58.97 -26.57
C TYR A 38 6.68 58.47 -25.15
N GLN A 39 6.90 57.18 -24.91
CA GLN A 39 6.54 56.51 -23.67
C GLN A 39 7.65 55.57 -23.24
N LEU A 40 8.15 55.74 -22.03
CA LEU A 40 9.10 54.83 -21.41
C LEU A 40 8.37 53.55 -20.97
N ILE A 41 8.83 52.40 -21.46
CA ILE A 41 8.33 51.08 -21.05
C ILE A 41 9.06 50.61 -19.80
N THR A 42 10.40 50.67 -19.83
CA THR A 42 11.27 50.29 -18.71
C THR A 42 12.67 50.86 -18.93
N ALA A 43 13.44 51.02 -17.86
CA ALA A 43 14.85 51.34 -17.90
C ALA A 43 15.61 50.42 -16.97
N LYS A 44 16.84 50.06 -17.33
CA LYS A 44 17.68 49.16 -16.54
C LYS A 44 19.15 49.46 -16.76
N ASP A 45 19.91 49.48 -15.67
CA ASP A 45 21.37 49.50 -15.73
C ASP A 45 21.91 48.14 -16.18
N ILE A 46 22.73 48.18 -17.21
CA ILE A 46 23.35 47.02 -17.84
C ILE A 46 24.84 47.11 -17.59
N GLN A 47 25.42 45.99 -17.17
CA GLN A 47 26.84 45.89 -16.91
C GLN A 47 27.58 45.55 -18.20
N LYS A 48 28.73 46.19 -18.41
CA LYS A 48 29.62 45.92 -19.54
C LYS A 48 29.96 44.42 -19.64
N ASP A 49 30.04 43.92 -20.87
CA ASP A 49 30.35 42.52 -21.21
C ASP A 49 29.38 41.47 -20.63
N LYS A 50 28.17 41.87 -20.21
CA LYS A 50 27.14 40.95 -19.70
C LYS A 50 25.82 41.10 -20.42
N TRP A 51 25.39 40.02 -21.09
CA TRP A 51 24.03 39.90 -21.59
C TRP A 51 23.02 40.07 -20.45
N THR A 52 22.25 41.15 -20.53
CA THR A 52 21.25 41.49 -19.53
C THR A 52 19.88 41.57 -20.20
N ARG A 53 18.91 40.84 -19.65
CA ARG A 53 17.52 40.92 -20.10
C ARG A 53 16.87 42.18 -19.53
N ILE A 54 16.29 42.99 -20.40
CA ILE A 54 15.41 44.11 -20.07
C ILE A 54 13.99 43.78 -20.53
N THR A 55 13.01 44.00 -19.66
CA THR A 55 11.61 43.60 -19.91
C THR A 55 10.64 44.59 -19.31
N GLY A 56 9.52 44.83 -19.99
CA GLY A 56 8.45 45.66 -19.45
C GLY A 56 7.11 45.35 -20.11
N THR A 57 6.06 46.00 -19.64
CA THR A 57 4.71 45.88 -20.21
C THR A 57 4.16 47.26 -20.43
N TYR A 58 3.54 47.49 -21.58
CA TYR A 58 2.90 48.75 -21.90
C TYR A 58 1.55 48.53 -22.57
N ILE A 59 0.55 49.35 -22.22
CA ILE A 59 -0.77 49.31 -22.83
C ILE A 59 -0.80 50.31 -23.98
N LEU A 60 -0.72 49.81 -25.21
CA LEU A 60 -0.81 50.62 -26.41
C LEU A 60 -2.27 51.11 -26.59
N PRO A 61 -2.52 52.44 -26.68
CA PRO A 61 -3.87 52.95 -26.91
C PRO A 61 -4.48 52.45 -28.23
N GLU A 62 -5.81 52.32 -28.27
CA GLU A 62 -6.55 51.71 -29.39
C GLU A 62 -6.41 52.48 -30.72
N ASN A 63 -6.19 53.79 -30.66
CA ASN A 63 -6.02 54.66 -31.84
C ASN A 63 -4.54 55.01 -32.09
N ALA A 64 -3.60 54.23 -31.57
CA ALA A 64 -2.18 54.43 -31.84
C ALA A 64 -1.84 53.93 -33.26
N ALA A 65 -1.16 54.78 -34.03
CA ALA A 65 -0.64 54.47 -35.36
C ALA A 65 0.87 54.73 -35.41
N ASP A 66 1.55 54.27 -36.46
CA ASP A 66 2.99 54.50 -36.68
C ASP A 66 3.86 54.19 -35.45
N VAL A 67 3.64 52.99 -34.91
CA VAL A 67 4.29 52.56 -33.67
C VAL A 67 5.73 52.14 -33.94
N ALA A 68 6.68 52.76 -33.27
CA ALA A 68 8.10 52.41 -33.32
C ALA A 68 8.61 52.07 -31.91
N PHE A 69 9.36 50.98 -31.81
CA PHE A 69 10.01 50.55 -30.57
C PHE A 69 11.49 50.95 -30.62
N TYR A 70 11.95 51.58 -29.55
CA TYR A 70 13.34 51.99 -29.39
C TYR A 70 13.96 51.29 -28.18
N LEU A 71 15.21 50.87 -28.36
CA LEU A 71 16.08 50.47 -27.28
C LEU A 71 17.33 51.34 -27.41
N GLN A 72 17.59 52.16 -26.40
CA GLN A 72 18.59 53.22 -26.48
C GLN A 72 19.18 53.53 -25.10
N THR A 73 20.28 54.28 -25.09
CA THR A 73 20.87 54.88 -23.87
C THR A 73 20.14 56.18 -23.51
N ASP A 74 20.53 56.83 -22.41
CA ASP A 74 19.98 58.14 -22.03
C ASP A 74 20.31 59.21 -23.11
N ASN A 75 19.45 60.23 -23.26
CA ASN A 75 19.69 61.32 -24.21
C ASN A 75 20.67 62.31 -23.60
N VAL A 76 21.51 62.91 -24.44
CA VAL A 76 22.33 64.08 -24.08
C VAL A 76 21.43 65.32 -24.06
N GLU A 77 21.47 66.11 -22.98
CA GLU A 77 20.68 67.34 -22.89
C GLU A 77 21.23 68.43 -23.83
N GLU A 78 20.36 69.35 -24.26
CA GLU A 78 20.75 70.42 -25.17
C GLU A 78 21.77 71.36 -24.50
N GLY A 79 23.00 71.37 -25.02
CA GLY A 79 24.11 72.17 -24.49
C GLY A 79 25.21 71.34 -23.81
N ASP A 80 24.99 70.05 -23.57
CA ASP A 80 26.01 69.14 -23.03
C ASP A 80 26.95 68.64 -24.14
N GLU A 81 28.21 68.39 -23.77
CA GLU A 81 29.19 67.79 -24.69
C GLU A 81 28.90 66.30 -24.89
N VAL A 82 28.81 65.87 -26.15
CA VAL A 82 28.66 64.45 -26.51
C VAL A 82 29.95 63.71 -26.20
N THR A 83 29.88 62.72 -25.33
CA THR A 83 30.99 61.87 -24.90
C THR A 83 31.05 60.55 -25.67
N VAL A 84 32.15 59.80 -25.52
CA VAL A 84 32.29 58.45 -26.11
C VAL A 84 31.24 57.48 -25.57
N ASN A 85 30.78 57.69 -24.34
CA ASN A 85 29.72 56.89 -23.72
C ASN A 85 28.34 57.14 -24.35
N ASP A 86 28.12 58.30 -24.97
CA ASP A 86 26.87 58.63 -25.67
C ASP A 86 26.81 58.03 -27.08
N LEU A 87 27.96 57.65 -27.65
CA LEU A 87 28.11 57.03 -28.97
C LEU A 87 28.39 55.51 -28.87
N LEU A 88 27.84 54.89 -27.84
CA LEU A 88 28.05 53.49 -27.52
C LEU A 88 27.49 52.54 -28.60
N SER A 89 28.30 51.57 -29.03
CA SER A 89 27.83 50.43 -29.82
C SER A 89 27.38 49.29 -28.90
N PHE A 90 26.20 48.73 -29.16
CA PHE A 90 25.65 47.61 -28.39
C PHE A 90 24.96 46.58 -29.28
N TYR A 91 24.84 45.37 -28.74
CA TYR A 91 24.20 44.22 -29.35
C TYR A 91 22.84 43.97 -28.72
N THR A 92 21.92 43.46 -29.54
CA THR A 92 20.61 43.01 -29.08
C THR A 92 20.34 41.59 -29.56
N ASP A 93 19.67 40.80 -28.73
CA ASP A 93 19.26 39.44 -29.08
C ASP A 93 17.89 39.12 -28.46
N SER A 94 17.19 38.15 -29.05
CA SER A 94 15.92 37.61 -28.56
C SER A 94 14.88 38.71 -28.23
N VAL A 95 14.70 39.64 -29.17
CA VAL A 95 13.68 40.69 -29.07
C VAL A 95 12.29 40.05 -29.22
N ILE A 96 11.47 40.17 -28.18
CA ILE A 96 10.12 39.64 -28.12
C ILE A 96 9.17 40.79 -27.84
N ILE A 97 8.22 40.99 -28.74
CA ILE A 97 7.09 41.90 -28.56
C ILE A 97 5.83 41.07 -28.83
N CYS A 98 5.03 40.85 -27.80
CA CYS A 98 3.83 40.03 -27.92
C CYS A 98 2.73 40.53 -27.00
N GLU A 99 1.48 40.30 -27.36
CA GLU A 99 0.34 40.65 -26.53
C GLU A 99 0.38 39.85 -25.21
N THR A 100 0.19 40.51 -24.06
CA THR A 100 0.23 39.86 -22.74
C THR A 100 -0.83 38.76 -22.60
N SER A 101 -1.94 38.84 -23.33
CA SER A 101 -2.98 37.79 -23.31
C SER A 101 -2.49 36.46 -23.90
N VAL A 102 -1.52 36.48 -24.82
CA VAL A 102 -0.94 35.30 -25.46
C VAL A 102 -0.02 34.56 -24.48
N THR A 103 0.84 35.27 -23.76
CA THR A 103 1.78 34.66 -22.78
C THR A 103 1.05 34.00 -21.60
N HIS A 104 -0.05 34.63 -21.14
CA HIS A 104 -0.90 34.05 -20.09
C HIS A 104 -1.58 32.74 -20.55
N LYS A 105 -2.06 32.69 -21.81
CA LYS A 105 -2.69 31.48 -22.38
C LYS A 105 -1.69 30.33 -22.48
N GLU A 106 -0.47 30.56 -22.95
CA GLU A 106 0.55 29.50 -23.03
C GLU A 106 0.90 28.91 -21.66
N THR A 107 1.04 29.77 -20.64
CA THR A 107 1.34 29.34 -19.28
C THR A 107 0.19 28.50 -18.71
N ALA A 108 -1.06 28.94 -18.92
CA ALA A 108 -2.24 28.19 -18.49
C ALA A 108 -2.33 26.80 -19.16
N VAL A 109 -2.01 26.69 -20.46
CA VAL A 109 -1.98 25.41 -21.18
C VAL A 109 -0.92 24.48 -20.60
N LYS A 110 0.29 24.97 -20.33
CA LYS A 110 1.37 24.16 -19.71
C LYS A 110 0.96 23.63 -18.33
N VAL A 111 0.36 24.48 -17.50
CA VAL A 111 -0.14 24.08 -16.17
C VAL A 111 -1.24 23.01 -16.30
N LEU A 112 -2.17 23.18 -17.24
CA LEU A 112 -3.24 22.21 -17.45
C LEU A 112 -2.70 20.83 -17.86
N ILE A 113 -1.72 20.78 -18.76
CA ILE A 113 -1.09 19.51 -19.19
C ILE A 113 -0.45 18.79 -18.01
N ILE A 114 0.28 19.53 -17.15
CA ILE A 114 0.92 18.94 -15.95
C ILE A 114 -0.14 18.37 -14.99
N LEU A 115 -1.23 19.10 -14.77
CA LEU A 115 -2.33 18.64 -13.91
C LEU A 115 -3.02 17.38 -14.48
N CYS A 116 -3.24 17.33 -15.79
CA CYS A 116 -3.77 16.14 -16.47
C CYS A 116 -2.83 14.94 -16.35
N ALA A 117 -1.52 15.13 -16.52
CA ALA A 117 -0.54 14.06 -16.38
C ALA A 117 -0.46 13.54 -14.93
N ALA A 118 -0.47 14.44 -13.95
CA ALA A 118 -0.45 14.08 -12.53
C ALA A 118 -1.71 13.30 -12.11
N THR A 119 -2.89 13.72 -12.56
CA THR A 119 -4.15 13.01 -12.29
C THR A 119 -4.18 11.63 -12.93
N ALA A 120 -3.71 11.49 -14.18
CA ALA A 120 -3.58 10.20 -14.84
C ALA A 120 -2.62 9.25 -14.09
N ALA A 121 -1.47 9.75 -13.61
CA ALA A 121 -0.52 8.96 -12.84
C ALA A 121 -1.14 8.45 -11.52
N VAL A 122 -1.88 9.29 -10.80
CA VAL A 122 -2.59 8.88 -9.56
C VAL A 122 -3.62 7.79 -9.84
N LEU A 123 -4.39 7.91 -10.92
CA LEU A 123 -5.37 6.90 -11.32
C LEU A 123 -4.71 5.56 -11.68
N LEU A 124 -3.58 5.59 -12.40
CA LEU A 124 -2.81 4.39 -12.74
C LEU A 124 -2.25 3.69 -11.50
N LEU A 125 -1.68 4.45 -10.56
CA LEU A 125 -1.17 3.90 -9.29
C LEU A 125 -2.29 3.25 -8.47
N ARG A 126 -3.46 3.89 -8.40
CA ARG A 126 -4.64 3.33 -7.72
C ARG A 126 -5.12 2.04 -8.38
N ALA A 127 -5.17 2.00 -9.71
CA ALA A 127 -5.56 0.81 -10.46
C ALA A 127 -4.58 -0.36 -10.21
N LEU A 128 -3.27 -0.08 -10.22
CA LEU A 128 -2.24 -1.08 -9.93
C LEU A 128 -2.37 -1.64 -8.50
N PHE A 129 -2.57 -0.76 -7.52
CA PHE A 129 -2.79 -1.17 -6.13
C PHE A 129 -4.00 -2.11 -5.98
N LEU A 130 -5.14 -1.77 -6.62
CA LEU A 130 -6.35 -2.60 -6.60
C LEU A 130 -6.12 -3.96 -7.26
N LEU A 131 -5.36 -4.03 -8.36
CA LEU A 131 -5.02 -5.28 -9.03
C LEU A 131 -4.16 -6.19 -8.15
N ILE A 132 -3.15 -5.63 -7.48
CA ILE A 132 -2.29 -6.36 -6.54
C ILE A 132 -3.11 -6.87 -5.36
N ALA A 133 -3.95 -6.02 -4.75
CA ALA A 133 -4.81 -6.40 -3.64
C ALA A 133 -5.78 -7.54 -4.03
N LYS A 134 -6.37 -7.48 -5.23
CA LYS A 134 -7.26 -8.54 -5.76
C LYS A 134 -6.51 -9.86 -5.95
N ARG A 135 -5.28 -9.84 -6.47
CA ARG A 135 -4.44 -11.04 -6.59
C ARG A 135 -4.12 -11.66 -5.24
N GLN A 136 -3.79 -10.85 -4.24
CA GLN A 136 -3.50 -11.33 -2.88
C GLN A 136 -4.72 -11.99 -2.22
N ARG A 137 -5.92 -11.40 -2.39
CA ARG A 137 -7.18 -12.01 -1.91
C ARG A 137 -7.42 -13.37 -2.56
N LYS A 138 -7.34 -13.46 -3.89
CA LYS A 138 -7.46 -14.75 -4.60
C LYS A 138 -6.44 -15.78 -4.15
N LYS A 139 -5.18 -15.39 -3.93
CA LYS A 139 -4.15 -16.30 -3.43
C LYS A 139 -4.49 -16.81 -2.03
N LYS A 140 -4.96 -15.94 -1.13
CA LYS A 140 -5.45 -16.34 0.20
C LYS A 140 -6.67 -17.25 0.11
N GLU A 141 -7.62 -16.96 -0.77
CA GLU A 141 -8.79 -17.82 -1.01
C GLU A 141 -8.38 -19.20 -1.53
N VAL A 142 -7.44 -19.27 -2.47
CA VAL A 142 -6.91 -20.56 -2.96
C VAL A 142 -6.18 -21.32 -1.86
N LEU A 143 -5.34 -20.65 -1.07
CA LEU A 143 -4.67 -21.28 0.09
C LEU A 143 -5.68 -21.73 1.14
N LYS A 144 -6.74 -20.97 1.37
CA LYS A 144 -7.87 -21.38 2.23
C LYS A 144 -8.64 -22.56 1.65
N SER A 145 -8.71 -22.68 0.32
CA SER A 145 -9.39 -23.77 -0.39
C SER A 145 -8.62 -25.09 -0.42
N ILE A 146 -7.33 -25.08 -0.08
CA ILE A 146 -6.61 -26.32 0.22
C ILE A 146 -7.20 -26.83 1.52
N ALA A 147 -8.03 -27.88 1.47
CA ALA A 147 -8.77 -28.36 2.63
C ALA A 147 -7.86 -29.04 3.68
N LYS A 148 -6.62 -29.39 3.34
CA LYS A 148 -5.71 -30.19 4.18
C LYS A 148 -4.58 -29.36 4.79
N ASP A 149 -4.18 -29.74 6.00
CA ASP A 149 -2.97 -29.28 6.66
C ASP A 149 -1.73 -29.92 6.01
N ALA A 150 -0.73 -29.11 5.69
CA ALA A 150 0.43 -29.58 4.95
C ALA A 150 1.28 -30.59 5.74
N MET A 151 1.32 -30.45 7.06
CA MET A 151 2.17 -31.26 7.93
C MET A 151 1.52 -32.58 8.30
N THR A 152 0.25 -32.56 8.71
CA THR A 152 -0.44 -33.77 9.21
C THR A 152 -1.32 -34.44 8.17
N GLN A 153 -1.63 -33.77 7.05
CA GLN A 153 -2.59 -34.23 6.03
C GLN A 153 -4.05 -34.38 6.51
N CYS A 154 -4.33 -34.05 7.78
CA CYS A 154 -5.69 -33.85 8.30
C CYS A 154 -6.36 -32.67 7.57
N TYR A 155 -7.67 -32.53 7.69
CA TYR A 155 -8.33 -31.30 7.28
C TYR A 155 -7.82 -30.12 8.12
N ASN A 156 -7.71 -28.93 7.54
CA ASN A 156 -7.25 -27.76 8.27
C ASN A 156 -8.40 -27.02 8.96
N ARG A 157 -8.04 -25.99 9.73
CA ARG A 157 -9.00 -25.11 10.41
C ARG A 157 -10.08 -24.53 9.50
N ASN A 158 -9.77 -24.16 8.25
CA ASN A 158 -10.80 -23.60 7.34
C ASN A 158 -11.82 -24.68 6.93
N ALA A 159 -11.36 -25.91 6.69
CA ALA A 159 -12.26 -27.03 6.40
C ALA A 159 -13.13 -27.37 7.61
N TYR A 160 -12.60 -27.25 8.84
CA TYR A 160 -13.37 -27.37 10.07
C TYR A 160 -14.44 -26.30 10.18
N GLU A 161 -14.08 -25.02 10.04
CA GLU A 161 -15.03 -23.89 10.11
C GLU A 161 -16.15 -24.06 9.08
N LYS A 162 -15.81 -24.45 7.85
CA LYS A 162 -16.81 -24.77 6.81
C LYS A 162 -17.72 -25.92 7.21
N ARG A 163 -17.18 -26.98 7.81
CA ARG A 163 -17.99 -28.11 8.29
C ARG A 163 -18.95 -27.68 9.40
N ILE A 164 -18.51 -26.80 10.30
CA ILE A 164 -19.39 -26.24 11.34
C ILE A 164 -20.50 -25.39 10.71
N GLU A 165 -20.18 -24.51 9.75
CA GLU A 165 -21.19 -23.74 9.02
C GLU A 165 -22.24 -24.64 8.33
N GLU A 166 -21.82 -25.73 7.70
CA GLU A 166 -22.71 -26.72 7.08
C GLU A 166 -23.63 -27.40 8.09
N LEU A 167 -23.12 -27.74 9.27
CA LEU A 167 -23.87 -28.37 10.35
C LEU A 167 -24.83 -27.39 11.03
N THR A 168 -24.46 -26.12 11.17
CA THR A 168 -25.34 -25.07 11.68
C THR A 168 -26.48 -24.73 10.70
N ALA A 169 -26.19 -24.75 9.40
CA ALA A 169 -27.20 -24.48 8.37
C ALA A 169 -28.23 -25.61 8.20
N ASP A 170 -27.87 -26.84 8.56
CA ASP A 170 -28.73 -28.02 8.47
C ASP A 170 -28.60 -28.89 9.74
N PRO A 171 -29.31 -28.50 10.83
CA PRO A 171 -29.32 -29.19 12.12
C PRO A 171 -29.54 -30.71 12.07
N GLU A 172 -30.29 -31.21 11.10
CA GLU A 172 -30.55 -32.65 10.96
C GLU A 172 -29.27 -33.43 10.71
N LYS A 173 -28.26 -32.81 10.09
CA LYS A 173 -26.93 -33.42 9.88
C LYS A 173 -26.12 -33.56 11.17
N CYS A 174 -26.51 -32.90 12.26
CA CYS A 174 -25.87 -33.08 13.57
C CYS A 174 -26.32 -34.36 14.28
N LYS A 175 -27.47 -34.94 13.89
CA LYS A 175 -28.01 -36.14 14.53
C LYS A 175 -27.04 -37.32 14.37
N GLY A 176 -26.67 -37.92 15.50
CA GLY A 176 -25.73 -39.04 15.54
C GLY A 176 -24.25 -38.65 15.47
N LEU A 177 -23.91 -37.36 15.43
CA LEU A 177 -22.51 -36.94 15.44
C LEU A 177 -21.89 -36.95 16.84
N TRP A 178 -20.61 -37.31 16.85
CA TRP A 178 -19.73 -37.31 17.99
C TRP A 178 -18.51 -36.45 17.70
N PHE A 179 -18.14 -35.64 18.68
CA PHE A 179 -17.00 -34.74 18.65
C PHE A 179 -15.93 -35.29 19.61
N ALA A 180 -14.69 -35.37 19.13
CA ALA A 180 -13.53 -35.60 19.97
C ALA A 180 -12.56 -34.43 19.82
N LEU A 181 -12.25 -33.75 20.92
CA LEU A 181 -11.19 -32.74 20.98
C LEU A 181 -9.93 -33.41 21.51
N CYS A 182 -8.80 -33.17 20.85
CA CYS A 182 -7.52 -33.76 21.19
C CYS A 182 -6.43 -32.66 21.22
N ASP A 183 -5.57 -32.69 22.24
CA ASP A 183 -4.49 -31.71 22.45
C ASP A 183 -3.19 -32.44 22.76
N VAL A 184 -2.16 -32.21 21.94
CA VAL A 184 -0.84 -32.85 22.10
C VAL A 184 -0.07 -32.16 23.22
N ASN A 185 0.19 -32.90 24.29
CA ASN A 185 0.86 -32.37 25.49
C ASN A 185 2.39 -32.39 25.36
N PHE A 186 3.02 -31.63 26.26
CA PHE A 186 4.48 -31.58 26.45
C PHE A 186 5.30 -31.12 25.23
N LEU A 187 4.68 -30.54 24.21
CA LEU A 187 5.38 -30.06 23.02
C LEU A 187 6.50 -29.06 23.31
N LYS A 188 6.31 -28.16 24.29
CA LYS A 188 7.39 -27.26 24.72
C LYS A 188 8.59 -28.04 25.24
N TYR A 189 8.36 -29.03 26.11
CA TYR A 189 9.43 -29.89 26.63
C TYR A 189 10.12 -30.65 25.50
N ILE A 190 9.35 -31.24 24.57
CA ILE A 190 9.88 -31.95 23.40
C ILE A 190 10.75 -31.00 22.55
N ASN A 191 10.25 -29.82 22.24
CA ASN A 191 10.98 -28.84 21.43
C ASN A 191 12.29 -28.38 22.11
N ASP A 192 12.22 -28.07 23.41
CA ASP A 192 13.36 -27.53 24.15
C ASP A 192 14.47 -28.57 24.38
N ASN A 193 14.12 -29.86 24.52
CA ASN A 193 15.09 -30.92 24.85
C ASN A 193 15.45 -31.82 23.66
N LEU A 194 14.54 -32.01 22.70
CA LEU A 194 14.68 -32.94 21.58
C LEU A 194 14.66 -32.23 20.20
N GLY A 195 14.39 -30.93 20.18
CA GLY A 195 14.37 -30.09 18.98
C GLY A 195 13.00 -29.99 18.30
N HIS A 196 12.83 -28.95 17.49
CA HIS A 196 11.55 -28.65 16.80
C HIS A 196 11.10 -29.76 15.85
N GLU A 197 12.02 -30.44 15.18
CA GLU A 197 11.68 -31.59 14.32
C GLU A 197 10.98 -32.70 15.11
N LYS A 198 11.36 -32.88 16.38
CA LYS A 198 10.72 -33.84 17.26
C LYS A 198 9.36 -33.35 17.76
N GLY A 199 9.14 -32.04 17.92
CA GLY A 199 7.78 -31.53 18.18
C GLY A 199 6.85 -31.74 16.99
N ASP A 200 7.32 -31.44 15.79
CA ASP A 200 6.58 -31.66 14.54
C ASP A 200 6.26 -33.16 14.35
N GLU A 201 7.18 -34.04 14.76
CA GLU A 201 6.96 -35.49 14.77
C GLU A 201 5.80 -35.89 15.70
N ALA A 202 5.69 -35.38 16.93
CA ALA A 202 4.57 -35.68 17.84
C ALA A 202 3.24 -35.29 17.21
N ILE A 203 3.17 -34.07 16.66
CA ILE A 203 1.93 -33.57 16.05
C ILE A 203 1.56 -34.41 14.83
N THR A 204 2.55 -34.79 14.01
CA THR A 204 2.34 -35.63 12.83
C THR A 204 1.90 -37.04 13.20
N ARG A 205 2.49 -37.64 14.24
CA ARG A 205 2.09 -38.96 14.78
C ARG A 205 0.64 -38.92 15.25
N CYS A 206 0.27 -37.92 16.05
CA CYS A 206 -1.11 -37.73 16.52
C CYS A 206 -2.10 -37.63 15.35
N GLY A 207 -1.85 -36.75 14.38
CA GLY A 207 -2.72 -36.60 13.22
C GLY A 207 -2.88 -37.89 12.41
N ARG A 208 -1.78 -38.62 12.16
CA ARG A 208 -1.82 -39.91 11.46
C ARG A 208 -2.63 -40.95 12.22
N LEU A 209 -2.41 -41.05 13.52
CA LEU A 209 -3.10 -42.01 14.39
C LEU A 209 -4.61 -41.74 14.43
N LEU A 210 -5.00 -40.48 14.64
CA LEU A 210 -6.41 -40.09 14.63
C LEU A 210 -7.07 -40.40 13.29
N MET A 211 -6.42 -40.10 12.17
CA MET A 211 -6.96 -40.43 10.84
C MET A 211 -7.12 -41.94 10.63
N ALA A 212 -6.14 -42.74 11.09
CA ALA A 212 -6.21 -44.20 10.97
C ALA A 212 -7.34 -44.81 11.83
N VAL A 213 -7.54 -44.29 13.04
CA VAL A 213 -8.59 -44.74 13.96
C VAL A 213 -9.98 -44.31 13.48
N VAL A 214 -10.13 -43.04 13.11
CA VAL A 214 -11.41 -42.50 12.64
C VAL A 214 -11.83 -43.16 11.33
N GLY A 215 -10.91 -43.26 10.36
CA GLY A 215 -11.14 -43.92 9.08
C GLY A 215 -12.38 -43.39 8.36
N GLU A 216 -13.23 -44.30 7.90
CA GLU A 216 -14.48 -43.96 7.17
C GLU A 216 -15.60 -43.45 8.08
N ASN A 217 -15.42 -43.45 9.41
CA ASN A 217 -16.47 -43.06 10.35
C ASN A 217 -16.53 -41.54 10.56
N GLY A 218 -15.65 -40.76 9.94
CA GLY A 218 -15.64 -39.31 10.10
C GLY A 218 -14.40 -38.63 9.54
N ASP A 219 -14.22 -37.38 9.96
CA ASP A 219 -13.13 -36.53 9.51
C ASP A 219 -12.30 -36.01 10.69
N VAL A 220 -11.00 -35.86 10.47
CA VAL A 220 -10.05 -35.31 11.44
C VAL A 220 -9.57 -33.95 10.96
N TYR A 221 -9.66 -32.96 11.84
CA TYR A 221 -9.30 -31.57 11.59
C TYR A 221 -8.17 -31.14 12.53
N ARG A 222 -7.16 -30.42 12.03
CA ARG A 222 -6.16 -29.71 12.83
C ARG A 222 -6.59 -28.24 12.95
N THR A 223 -7.06 -27.84 14.11
CA THR A 223 -7.67 -26.52 14.36
C THR A 223 -6.70 -25.50 14.97
N GLY A 224 -5.64 -26.00 15.63
CA GLY A 224 -4.56 -25.24 16.25
C GLY A 224 -3.18 -25.81 15.91
N GLY A 225 -2.15 -25.34 16.61
CA GLY A 225 -0.80 -25.89 16.44
C GLY A 225 -0.75 -27.37 16.83
N ASP A 226 -1.35 -27.68 17.96
CA ASP A 226 -1.32 -28.97 18.66
C ASP A 226 -2.72 -29.53 18.95
N GLU A 227 -3.76 -28.83 18.49
CA GLU A 227 -5.16 -29.14 18.70
C GLU A 227 -5.78 -29.81 17.47
N PHE A 228 -6.53 -30.87 17.72
CA PHE A 228 -7.27 -31.63 16.73
C PHE A 228 -8.73 -31.79 17.14
N VAL A 229 -9.61 -31.82 16.15
CA VAL A 229 -11.03 -32.12 16.31
C VAL A 229 -11.39 -33.28 15.39
N CYS A 230 -12.03 -34.31 15.92
CA CYS A 230 -12.63 -35.38 15.13
C CYS A 230 -14.15 -35.21 15.15
N ILE A 231 -14.79 -35.27 13.99
CA ILE A 231 -16.26 -35.31 13.87
C ILE A 231 -16.61 -36.67 13.25
N THR A 232 -17.36 -37.48 13.99
CA THR A 232 -17.61 -38.89 13.67
C THR A 232 -19.08 -39.24 13.75
N THR A 233 -19.52 -40.24 13.00
CA THR A 233 -20.93 -40.70 12.93
C THR A 233 -21.31 -41.71 14.00
N LYS A 234 -20.36 -42.06 14.87
CA LYS A 234 -20.52 -42.96 16.02
C LYS A 234 -19.48 -42.63 17.07
N SER A 235 -19.68 -43.07 18.31
CA SER A 235 -18.64 -42.93 19.34
C SER A 235 -17.38 -43.69 18.94
N MET A 236 -16.26 -42.98 18.94
CA MET A 236 -14.90 -43.49 18.72
C MET A 236 -14.04 -43.34 19.98
N GLN A 237 -14.67 -43.08 21.14
CA GLN A 237 -13.98 -42.72 22.38
C GLN A 237 -12.96 -43.77 22.82
N GLU A 238 -13.38 -45.04 22.87
CA GLU A 238 -12.50 -46.12 23.30
C GLU A 238 -11.37 -46.34 22.30
N GLN A 239 -11.69 -46.41 21.01
CA GLN A 239 -10.72 -46.64 19.94
C GLN A 239 -9.65 -45.53 19.88
N ILE A 240 -10.06 -44.27 20.06
CA ILE A 240 -9.12 -43.13 20.11
C ILE A 240 -8.25 -43.24 21.36
N ARG A 241 -8.82 -43.52 22.53
CA ARG A 241 -8.05 -43.64 23.79
C ARG A 241 -7.07 -44.81 23.75
N GLU A 242 -7.50 -45.98 23.31
CA GLU A 242 -6.65 -47.17 23.18
C GLU A 242 -5.50 -46.92 22.22
N ALA A 243 -5.76 -46.33 21.05
CA ALA A 243 -4.74 -46.03 20.07
C ALA A 243 -3.70 -45.03 20.61
N LEU A 244 -4.15 -43.95 21.27
CA LEU A 244 -3.27 -42.94 21.87
C LEU A 244 -2.43 -43.53 23.01
N ALA A 245 -3.03 -44.37 23.86
CA ALA A 245 -2.33 -45.05 24.94
C ALA A 245 -1.28 -46.02 24.40
N LYS A 246 -1.62 -46.80 23.37
CA LYS A 246 -0.69 -47.74 22.72
C LYS A 246 0.51 -47.00 22.11
N GLU A 247 0.26 -45.93 21.36
CA GLU A 247 1.34 -45.11 20.77
C GLU A 247 2.26 -44.52 21.85
N ALA A 248 1.69 -44.07 22.98
CA ALA A 248 2.47 -43.58 24.11
C ALA A 248 3.34 -44.66 24.78
N GLU A 249 2.92 -45.92 24.75
CA GLU A 249 3.69 -47.04 25.33
C GLU A 249 4.79 -47.58 24.39
N GLU A 250 4.65 -47.40 23.07
CA GLU A 250 5.59 -47.91 22.06
C GLU A 250 6.94 -47.18 22.09
N ASP A 251 6.98 -45.90 22.46
CA ASP A 251 8.19 -45.07 22.47
C ASP A 251 8.50 -44.50 23.87
N LYS A 252 8.91 -45.37 24.81
CA LYS A 252 9.13 -45.01 26.24
C LYS A 252 10.16 -43.89 26.48
N GLY A 253 10.98 -43.55 25.49
CA GLY A 253 11.96 -42.46 25.58
C GLY A 253 11.43 -41.11 25.08
N TYR A 254 10.21 -41.09 24.55
CA TYR A 254 9.60 -39.94 23.91
C TYR A 254 8.29 -39.58 24.63
N PRO A 255 8.14 -38.37 25.20
CA PRO A 255 7.02 -38.01 26.06
C PRO A 255 5.75 -37.69 25.24
N PHE A 256 5.31 -38.64 24.41
CA PHE A 256 4.10 -38.54 23.62
C PHE A 256 2.88 -38.74 24.52
N ALA A 257 2.09 -37.68 24.66
CA ALA A 257 0.83 -37.74 25.39
C ALA A 257 -0.18 -36.82 24.73
N VAL A 258 -1.43 -37.26 24.62
CA VAL A 258 -2.51 -36.49 24.01
C VAL A 258 -3.69 -36.49 24.98
N ALA A 259 -4.11 -35.29 25.37
CA ALA A 259 -5.36 -35.15 26.12
C ALA A 259 -6.53 -35.28 25.17
N SER A 260 -7.58 -35.99 25.58
CA SER A 260 -8.77 -36.19 24.75
C SER A 260 -10.07 -36.04 25.55
N GLY A 261 -11.06 -35.42 24.93
CA GLY A 261 -12.41 -35.26 25.48
C GLY A 261 -13.48 -35.40 24.42
N PHE A 262 -14.65 -35.90 24.81
CA PHE A 262 -15.66 -36.43 23.91
C PHE A 262 -17.04 -35.86 24.23
N ALA A 263 -17.81 -35.58 23.19
CA ALA A 263 -19.20 -35.17 23.35
C ALA A 263 -20.03 -35.67 22.16
N ALA A 264 -21.18 -36.26 22.46
CA ALA A 264 -22.21 -36.50 21.46
C ALA A 264 -23.09 -35.26 21.31
N TYR A 265 -23.63 -35.07 20.11
CA TYR A 265 -24.84 -34.27 19.95
C TYR A 265 -25.99 -34.93 20.72
N ASN A 266 -26.72 -34.15 21.52
CA ASN A 266 -27.86 -34.59 22.29
C ASN A 266 -29.06 -33.65 22.06
N PRO A 267 -30.11 -34.09 21.34
CA PRO A 267 -31.29 -33.27 21.07
C PRO A 267 -31.95 -32.66 22.31
N GLU A 268 -31.95 -33.36 23.45
CA GLU A 268 -32.56 -32.87 24.69
C GLU A 268 -31.78 -31.72 25.33
N LYS A 269 -30.45 -31.66 25.11
CA LYS A 269 -29.56 -30.63 25.67
C LYS A 269 -29.24 -29.51 24.69
N ASP A 270 -29.19 -29.85 23.40
CA ASP A 270 -28.72 -28.96 22.33
C ASP A 270 -29.88 -28.40 21.48
N GLY A 271 -31.11 -28.90 21.68
CA GLY A 271 -32.31 -28.48 20.97
C GLY A 271 -32.33 -28.85 19.47
N ASP A 272 -33.38 -28.37 18.79
CA ASP A 272 -33.60 -28.61 17.35
C ASP A 272 -32.69 -27.75 16.45
N THR A 273 -32.08 -26.70 17.01
CA THR A 273 -31.01 -25.89 16.40
C THR A 273 -29.74 -26.06 17.23
N PRO A 274 -28.89 -27.06 16.94
CA PRO A 274 -27.69 -27.39 17.69
C PRO A 274 -26.78 -26.18 17.83
N ASP A 275 -26.50 -25.77 19.06
CA ASP A 275 -25.33 -24.93 19.31
C ASP A 275 -24.09 -25.82 19.34
N ILE A 276 -23.41 -25.90 18.19
CA ILE A 276 -22.19 -26.71 18.05
C ILE A 276 -21.12 -26.25 19.07
N ASN A 277 -21.10 -24.96 19.44
CA ASN A 277 -20.17 -24.48 20.46
C ASN A 277 -20.41 -25.17 21.80
N ALA A 278 -21.68 -25.33 22.20
CA ALA A 278 -22.04 -26.03 23.44
C ALA A 278 -21.63 -27.51 23.44
N ILE A 279 -21.66 -28.18 22.28
CA ILE A 279 -21.16 -29.55 22.15
C ILE A 279 -19.64 -29.57 22.31
N THR A 280 -18.94 -28.67 21.59
CA THR A 280 -17.48 -28.58 21.65
C THR A 280 -16.97 -28.17 23.04
N GLU A 281 -17.71 -27.33 23.76
CA GLU A 281 -17.40 -26.92 25.13
C GLU A 281 -17.47 -28.10 26.12
N ARG A 282 -18.42 -29.04 25.92
CA ARG A 282 -18.48 -30.27 26.73
C ARG A 282 -17.26 -31.15 26.50
N SER A 283 -16.86 -31.35 25.24
CA SER A 283 -15.66 -32.12 24.92
C SER A 283 -14.39 -31.42 25.39
N ASP A 284 -14.31 -30.08 25.30
CA ASP A 284 -13.17 -29.30 25.79
C ASP A 284 -13.02 -29.44 27.30
N LYS A 285 -14.13 -29.38 28.05
CA LYS A 285 -14.11 -29.57 29.50
C LYS A 285 -13.61 -30.96 29.91
N GLU A 286 -14.02 -32.01 29.21
CA GLU A 286 -13.50 -33.37 29.44
C GLU A 286 -12.01 -33.46 29.07
N MET A 287 -11.62 -32.88 27.92
CA MET A 287 -10.23 -32.84 27.46
C MET A 287 -9.34 -32.14 28.48
N TYR A 288 -9.79 -31.01 29.04
CA TYR A 288 -9.06 -30.27 30.05
C TYR A 288 -8.88 -31.09 31.34
N ALA A 289 -9.91 -31.80 31.79
CA ALA A 289 -9.80 -32.71 32.94
C ALA A 289 -8.77 -33.82 32.67
N ASN A 290 -8.83 -34.45 31.49
CA ASN A 290 -7.87 -35.46 31.07
C ASN A 290 -6.44 -34.90 30.97
N LYS A 291 -6.28 -33.65 30.49
CA LYS A 291 -4.99 -32.93 30.46
C LYS A 291 -4.39 -32.78 31.85
N GLN A 292 -5.20 -32.52 32.88
CA GLN A 292 -4.71 -32.45 34.26
C GLN A 292 -4.24 -33.82 34.78
N GLU A 293 -4.98 -34.90 34.49
CA GLU A 293 -4.58 -36.26 34.87
C GLU A 293 -3.27 -36.68 34.19
N ILE A 294 -3.11 -36.38 32.90
CA ILE A 294 -1.89 -36.65 32.14
C ILE A 294 -0.71 -35.91 32.75
N LYS A 295 -0.88 -34.62 33.09
CA LYS A 295 0.16 -33.82 33.77
C LYS A 295 0.52 -34.36 35.15
N ALA A 296 -0.49 -34.80 35.93
CA ALA A 296 -0.27 -35.37 37.25
C ALA A 296 0.51 -36.69 37.21
N LYS A 297 0.30 -37.52 36.17
CA LYS A 297 1.07 -38.76 35.95
C LYS A 297 2.47 -38.50 35.40
N ASN A 298 2.66 -37.41 34.67
CA ASN A 298 3.90 -37.06 33.96
C ASN A 298 4.51 -35.74 34.47
N THR A 299 4.76 -35.68 35.77
CA THR A 299 5.26 -34.46 36.42
C THR A 299 6.65 -34.02 35.94
N GLU A 300 7.46 -34.98 35.46
CA GLU A 300 8.80 -34.75 34.93
C GLU A 300 8.81 -33.91 33.64
N TYR A 301 7.79 -34.03 32.78
CA TYR A 301 7.63 -33.26 31.54
C TYR A 301 6.82 -31.99 31.73
N SER A 302 6.11 -31.87 32.86
CA SER A 302 5.23 -30.74 33.19
C SER A 302 5.96 -29.52 33.76
N ARG A 303 7.23 -29.67 34.16
CA ARG A 303 8.02 -28.61 34.81
C ARG A 303 9.15 -28.11 33.89
N LYS A 304 8.91 -26.98 33.20
CA LYS A 304 9.88 -25.90 32.87
C LYS A 304 9.21 -24.79 32.04
#